data_AF-D8PJV6-F1
#
_entry.id   AF-D8PJV6-F1
#
_cell.length_a   1.000
_cell.length_b   1.000
_cell.length_c   1.000
_cell.angle_alpha   90.00
_cell.angle_beta   90.00
_cell.angle_gamma   90.00
#
_symmetry.space_group_name_H-M   'P 1'
#
loop_
_entity.id
_entity.type
_entity.pdbx_description
1 polymer ?
#
loop_
_entity_poly.entity_id
_entity_poly.type
_entity_poly.pdbx_seq_one_letter_code
_entity_poly.pdbx_strand_id
1 'polypeptide(L)' 'MPSEDTKERIAKFIEIGRTILHYGWVPAVIYIGFTRSNPQPSLIKYVLRCRCQLLSLTRAFLRLISPLA' A
#
# COMPACT_ATOMS: atom_id res chain seq x y z
N MET A 1 -12.86 15.29 -28.91
CA MET A 1 -12.21 15.93 -27.73
C MET A 1 -12.83 15.29 -26.50
N PRO A 2 -12.09 14.48 -25.71
CA PRO A 2 -12.63 13.99 -24.45
C PRO A 2 -12.96 15.23 -23.60
N SER A 3 -14.23 15.38 -23.28
CA SER A 3 -14.79 16.50 -22.51
C SER A 3 -13.95 16.75 -21.25
N GLU A 4 -13.68 18.02 -20.96
CA GLU A 4 -12.87 18.45 -19.81
C GLU A 4 -13.41 17.87 -18.49
N ASP A 5 -14.73 17.62 -18.41
CA ASP A 5 -15.39 16.92 -17.32
C ASP A 5 -14.81 15.51 -17.03
N THR A 6 -14.40 14.80 -18.08
CA THR A 6 -13.84 13.45 -17.95
C THR A 6 -12.43 13.52 -17.36
N LYS A 7 -11.63 14.53 -17.73
CA LYS A 7 -10.28 14.74 -17.17
C LYS A 7 -10.34 15.12 -15.70
N GLU A 8 -11.24 16.03 -15.31
CA GLU A 8 -11.39 16.43 -13.90
C GLU A 8 -11.79 15.23 -13.03
N ARG A 9 -12.71 14.38 -13.51
CA ARG A 9 -13.10 13.18 -12.77
C ARG A 9 -11.93 12.22 -12.61
N ILE A 10 -11.18 11.96 -13.68
CA ILE A 10 -9.99 11.08 -13.63
C ILE A 10 -8.94 11.65 -12.67
N ALA A 11 -8.68 12.95 -12.70
CA ALA A 11 -7.75 13.61 -11.77
C ALA A 11 -8.16 13.39 -10.31
N LYS A 12 -9.45 13.57 -9.99
CA LYS A 12 -9.97 13.30 -8.63
C LYS A 12 -9.84 11.83 -8.23
N PHE A 13 -10.10 10.89 -9.12
CA PHE A 13 -9.91 9.47 -8.84
C PHE A 13 -8.44 9.11 -8.56
N ILE A 14 -7.49 9.71 -9.30
CA ILE A 14 -6.06 9.48 -9.09
C ILE A 14 -5.62 10.01 -7.73
N GLU A 15 -6.12 11.18 -7.33
CA GLU A 15 -5.81 11.80 -6.04
C GLU A 15 -6.30 10.94 -4.86
N ILE A 16 -7.52 10.41 -4.95
CA ILE A 16 -8.07 9.47 -3.99
C ILE A 16 -7.32 8.14 -4.02
N GLY A 17 -7.01 7.62 -5.22
CA GLY A 17 -6.28 6.38 -5.41
C GLY A 17 -4.89 6.39 -4.78
N ARG A 18 -4.17 7.51 -4.86
CA ARG A 18 -2.89 7.71 -4.16
C ARG A 18 -3.04 7.55 -2.66
N THR A 19 -4.09 8.13 -2.08
CA THR A 19 -4.36 8.05 -0.63
C THR A 19 -4.71 6.62 -0.21
N ILE A 20 -5.57 5.94 -0.96
CA ILE A 20 -5.97 4.57 -0.68
C ILE A 20 -4.77 3.62 -0.78
N LEU A 21 -3.95 3.75 -1.81
CA LEU A 21 -2.74 2.94 -1.94
C LEU A 21 -1.76 3.26 -0.82
N HIS A 22 -1.56 4.54 -0.48
CA HIS A 22 -0.66 5.00 0.58
C HIS A 22 -0.99 4.43 1.97
N TYR A 23 -2.27 4.33 2.33
CA TYR A 23 -2.68 3.80 3.64
C TYR A 23 -3.10 2.33 3.59
N GLY A 24 -3.57 1.85 2.43
CA GLY A 24 -4.11 0.50 2.24
C GLY A 24 -3.07 -0.58 1.96
N TRP A 25 -1.84 -0.21 1.55
CA TRP A 25 -0.83 -1.22 1.23
C TRP A 25 -0.37 -2.03 2.46
N VAL A 26 -0.31 -1.42 3.65
CA VAL A 26 0.09 -2.10 4.90
C VAL A 26 -0.85 -3.26 5.24
N PRO A 27 -2.18 -3.05 5.38
CA PRO A 27 -3.10 -4.15 5.64
C PRO A 27 -3.13 -5.19 4.52
N ALA A 28 -2.99 -4.79 3.25
CA ALA A 28 -2.96 -5.72 2.12
C ALA A 28 -1.76 -6.71 2.21
N VAL A 29 -0.57 -6.21 2.52
CA VAL A 29 0.64 -7.05 2.65
C VAL A 29 0.54 -8.00 3.85
N ILE A 30 -0.01 -7.54 4.98
CA ILE A 30 -0.23 -8.37 6.16
C ILE A 30 -1.24 -9.48 5.85
N TYR A 31 -2.33 -9.16 5.15
CA TYR A 31 -3.37 -10.12 4.78
C TYR A 31 -2.85 -11.26 3.88
N ILE A 32 -2.09 -10.92 2.84
CA ILE A 32 -1.50 -11.94 1.94
C ILE A 32 -0.53 -12.84 2.73
N GLY A 33 0.27 -12.24 3.60
CA GLY A 33 1.18 -12.97 4.48
C GLY A 33 0.50 -13.95 5.43
N PHE A 34 -0.59 -13.51 6.03
CA PHE A 34 -1.39 -14.29 6.96
C PHE A 34 -2.08 -15.48 6.26
N THR A 35 -2.64 -15.27 5.07
CA THR A 35 -3.38 -16.31 4.33
C THR A 35 -2.51 -17.38 3.68
N ARG A 36 -1.25 -17.08 3.36
CA ARG A 36 -0.31 -18.02 2.71
C ARG A 36 0.53 -18.86 3.68
N SER A 37 0.49 -18.57 4.97
CA SER A 37 1.32 -19.24 5.98
C SER A 37 0.59 -20.40 6.64
N ASN A 38 1.19 -21.60 6.63
CA ASN A 38 0.67 -22.78 7.33
C ASN A 38 1.75 -23.32 8.30
N PRO A 39 1.52 -23.34 9.62
CA PRO A 39 0.30 -22.97 10.36
C PRO A 39 0.03 -21.45 10.38
N GLN A 40 -1.24 -21.05 10.55
CA GLN A 40 -1.63 -19.63 10.59
C GLN A 40 -0.91 -18.91 11.76
N PRO A 41 -0.04 -17.93 11.44
CA PRO A 41 0.72 -17.22 12.46
C PRO A 41 -0.18 -16.22 13.19
N SER A 42 -0.01 -16.08 14.51
CA SER A 42 -0.62 -14.96 15.23
C SER A 42 -0.13 -13.61 14.65
N LEU A 43 -0.99 -12.59 14.61
CA LEU A 43 -0.64 -11.26 14.07
C LEU A 43 0.66 -10.71 14.68
N ILE A 44 0.87 -10.94 15.97
CA ILE A 44 2.08 -10.55 16.72
C ILE A 44 3.34 -11.22 16.13
N LYS A 45 3.28 -12.52 15.80
CA LYS A 45 4.40 -13.23 15.16
C LYS A 45 4.70 -12.69 13.77
N TYR A 46 3.69 -12.30 12.99
CA TYR A 46 3.89 -11.76 11.65
C TYR A 46 4.57 -10.38 11.69
N VAL A 47 4.10 -9.48 12.58
CA VAL A 47 4.71 -8.15 12.76
C VAL A 47 6.15 -8.25 13.28
N LEU A 48 6.44 -9.17 14.21
CA LEU A 48 7.80 -9.37 14.73
C LEU A 48 8.74 -10.04 13.72
N ARG A 49 8.28 -11.02 12.95
CA ARG A 49 9.12 -11.77 12.00
C ARG A 49 9.33 -11.03 10.68
N CYS A 50 8.37 -10.21 10.27
CA CYS A 50 8.45 -9.40 9.06
C CYS A 50 9.20 -8.06 9.28
N ARG A 51 10.00 -7.91 10.35
CA ARG A 51 10.71 -6.66 10.64
C ARG A 51 11.75 -6.26 9.59
N CYS A 52 12.36 -7.20 8.86
CA CYS A 52 13.30 -6.86 7.78
C CYS A 52 12.60 -6.55 6.44
N GLN A 53 11.52 -7.27 6.09
CA GLN A 53 10.85 -7.13 4.80
C GLN A 53 9.85 -5.97 4.79
N LEU A 54 9.11 -5.78 5.90
CA LEU A 54 8.18 -4.66 6.05
C LEU A 54 8.93 -3.32 6.05
N LEU A 55 10.14 -3.24 6.64
CA LEU A 55 10.95 -2.01 6.60
C LEU A 55 11.49 -1.69 5.19
N SER A 56 11.74 -2.69 4.37
CA SER A 56 12.19 -2.49 2.98
C SER A 56 11.04 -2.07 2.09
N LEU A 57 9.86 -2.70 2.28
CA LEU A 57 8.65 -2.39 1.53
C LEU A 57 8.06 -1.04 1.94
N THR A 58 8.04 -0.71 3.24
CA THR A 58 7.68 0.64 3.71
C THR A 58 8.60 1.68 3.11
N ARG A 59 9.92 1.47 3.10
CA ARG A 59 10.88 2.41 2.52
C ARG A 59 10.73 2.57 1.01
N ALA A 60 10.49 1.48 0.27
CA ALA A 60 10.24 1.55 -1.16
C ALA A 60 8.94 2.30 -1.48
N PHE A 61 7.88 2.05 -0.70
CA PHE A 61 6.59 2.72 -0.86
C PHE A 61 6.63 4.19 -0.41
N LEU A 62 7.37 4.49 0.66
CA LEU A 62 7.63 5.86 1.11
C LEU A 62 8.39 6.62 0.01
N ARG A 63 9.40 6.01 -0.61
CA ARG A 63 10.15 6.59 -1.74
C ARG A 63 9.28 6.82 -2.98
N LEU A 64 8.32 5.95 -3.26
CA LEU A 64 7.41 6.08 -4.40
C LEU A 64 6.40 7.24 -4.24
N ILE A 65 6.08 7.60 -2.99
CA ILE A 65 5.01 8.55 -2.66
C ILE A 65 5.56 9.87 -2.11
N SER A 66 6.86 9.94 -1.80
CA SER A 66 7.54 11.19 -1.45
C SER A 66 7.50 12.15 -2.65
N PRO A 67 6.79 13.29 -2.58
CA PRO A 67 6.92 14.36 -3.56
C PRO A 67 8.14 15.26 -3.25
N LEU A 68 9.00 14.86 -2.30
CA LEU A 68 10.25 15.53 -1.91
C LEU A 68 11.45 14.64 -2.26
N ALA A 69 11.85 14.65 -3.53
CA ALA A 69 13.22 14.47 -4.01
C ALA A 69 13.35 15.20 -5.34
#